data_AF-A0A1H5U4P6-F1
#
_entry.id   AF-A0A1H5U4P6-F1
#
_cell.length_a   1.000
_cell.length_b   1.000
_cell.length_c   1.000
_cell.angle_alpha   90.00
_cell.angle_beta   90.00
_cell.angle_gamma   90.00
#
_symmetry.space_group_name_H-M   'P 1'
#
loop_
_entity.id
_entity.type
_entity.pdbx_description
1 polymer ?
#
loop_
_entity_poly.entity_id
_entity_poly.type
_entity_poly.pdbx_seq_one_letter_code
_entity_poly.pdbx_strand_id
1 'polypeptide(L)'
;MPLNVFEMRGVYLFRADEESVPPSLARYHNDAEDRYEVPTEADLDALDDEWRIVSDLDAYRVVFEGDPPADVEAAALFVEDAPLRTTVLCPDDGAVDRALDAGGRRVDADE
;
A
#
# COMPACT_ATOMS: atom_id res chain seq x y z
N MET A 1 -1.55 13.94 5.75
CA MET A 1 -1.68 13.67 4.31
C MET A 1 -2.91 12.79 4.14
N PRO A 2 -3.66 12.89 3.04
CA PRO A 2 -4.80 12.01 2.85
C PRO A 2 -4.34 10.55 2.80
N LEU A 3 -5.16 9.66 3.37
CA LEU A 3 -4.94 8.22 3.33
C LEU A 3 -5.07 7.74 1.88
N ASN A 4 -4.05 7.05 1.36
CA ASN A 4 -4.11 6.46 0.03
C ASN A 4 -4.78 5.09 0.14
N VAL A 5 -5.85 4.92 -0.63
CA VAL A 5 -6.57 3.67 -0.78
C VAL A 5 -6.29 3.10 -2.16
N PHE A 6 -5.74 1.91 -2.22
CA PHE A 6 -5.35 1.26 -3.45
C PHE A 6 -6.42 0.25 -3.86
N GLU A 7 -6.97 0.38 -5.06
CA GLU A 7 -7.91 -0.60 -5.59
C GLU A 7 -7.12 -1.73 -6.27
N MET A 8 -7.28 -2.96 -5.77
CA MET A 8 -6.71 -4.17 -6.36
C MET A 8 -7.78 -5.24 -6.53
N ARG A 9 -8.10 -5.55 -7.79
CA ARG A 9 -9.05 -6.62 -8.18
C ARG A 9 -10.43 -6.46 -7.54
N GLY A 10 -10.88 -5.23 -7.35
CA GLY A 10 -12.17 -4.89 -6.72
C GLY A 10 -12.15 -4.89 -5.20
N VAL A 11 -10.97 -4.93 -4.58
CA VAL A 11 -10.79 -4.76 -3.12
C VAL A 11 -9.96 -3.50 -2.88
N TYR A 12 -10.38 -2.73 -1.88
CA TYR A 12 -9.74 -1.48 -1.48
C TYR A 12 -8.79 -1.74 -0.32
N LEU A 13 -7.52 -1.43 -0.53
CA LEU A 13 -6.42 -1.76 0.37
C LEU A 13 -5.77 -0.49 0.89
N PHE A 14 -5.57 -0.39 2.19
CA PHE A 14 -4.84 0.72 2.80
C PHE A 14 -4.25 0.32 4.14
N ARG A 15 -3.28 1.11 4.61
CA ARG A 15 -2.72 1.00 5.96
C ARG A 15 -2.99 2.30 6.71
N ALA A 16 -3.54 2.17 7.90
CA ALA A 16 -3.84 3.28 8.79
C ALA A 16 -3.68 2.80 10.23
N ASP A 17 -3.34 3.71 11.14
CA ASP A 17 -3.36 3.43 12.56
C ASP A 17 -4.78 3.06 13.02
N GLU A 18 -4.91 2.07 13.91
CA GLU A 18 -6.21 1.61 14.41
C GLU A 18 -7.05 2.75 15.01
N GLU A 19 -6.40 3.77 15.57
CA GLU A 19 -7.04 4.97 16.14
C GLU A 19 -7.70 5.86 15.08
N SER A 20 -7.22 5.83 13.82
CA SER A 20 -7.77 6.56 12.68
C SER A 20 -8.86 5.78 11.94
N VAL A 21 -9.04 4.50 12.24
CA VAL A 21 -10.00 3.65 11.54
C VAL A 21 -11.27 3.45 12.37
N PRO A 22 -12.45 3.76 11.81
CA PRO A 22 -13.71 3.56 12.50
C PRO A 22 -13.94 2.07 12.83
N PRO A 23 -14.63 1.75 13.95
CA PRO A 23 -14.86 0.36 14.37
C PRO A 23 -15.65 -0.47 13.34
N SER A 24 -16.42 0.19 12.47
CA SER A 24 -17.13 -0.43 11.35
C SER A 24 -16.19 -1.07 10.33
N LEU A 25 -14.97 -0.52 10.17
CA LEU A 25 -13.94 -0.99 9.27
C LEU A 25 -12.92 -1.92 9.94
N ALA A 26 -12.87 -1.96 11.28
CA ALA A 26 -11.99 -2.85 12.05
C ALA A 26 -12.13 -4.33 11.66
N ARG A 27 -13.34 -4.76 11.29
CA ARG A 27 -13.62 -6.14 10.79
C ARG A 27 -12.94 -6.49 9.47
N TYR A 28 -12.47 -5.50 8.73
CA TYR A 28 -11.74 -5.66 7.47
C TYR A 28 -10.23 -5.59 7.67
N HIS A 29 -9.75 -5.40 8.89
CA HIS A 29 -8.33 -5.48 9.19
C HIS A 29 -7.84 -6.92 9.04
N ASN A 30 -6.71 -7.08 8.35
CA ASN A 30 -6.00 -8.33 8.20
C ASN A 30 -4.68 -8.25 8.99
N ASP A 31 -4.68 -8.82 10.20
CA ASP A 31 -3.50 -8.84 11.07
C ASP A 31 -2.28 -9.56 10.48
N ALA A 32 -2.46 -10.47 9.52
CA ALA A 32 -1.35 -11.21 8.91
C ALA A 32 -0.52 -10.31 7.98
N GLU A 33 -1.19 -9.38 7.32
CA GLU A 33 -0.61 -8.49 6.30
C GLU A 33 -0.58 -7.02 6.77
N ASP A 34 -0.98 -6.76 8.02
CA ASP A 34 -1.07 -5.44 8.66
C ASP A 34 -1.73 -4.36 7.77
N ARG A 35 -2.87 -4.72 7.16
CA ARG A 35 -3.61 -3.83 6.25
C ARG A 35 -5.11 -4.02 6.34
N TYR A 36 -5.86 -3.02 5.88
CA TYR A 36 -7.31 -3.10 5.73
C TYR A 36 -7.68 -3.56 4.33
N GLU A 37 -8.60 -4.52 4.23
CA GLU A 37 -9.06 -5.12 2.98
C GLU A 37 -10.58 -4.92 2.84
N VAL A 38 -10.96 -3.76 2.34
CA VAL A 38 -12.36 -3.34 2.27
C VAL A 38 -12.96 -3.79 0.93
N PRO A 39 -14.03 -4.60 0.93
CA PRO A 39 -14.58 -5.19 -0.30
C PRO A 39 -15.42 -4.21 -1.13
N THR A 40 -15.86 -3.08 -0.55
CA THR A 40 -16.69 -2.10 -1.26
C THR A 40 -16.26 -0.66 -0.98
N GLU A 41 -16.35 0.19 -2.00
CA GLU A 41 -16.04 1.62 -1.86
C GLU A 41 -16.97 2.30 -0.85
N ALA A 42 -18.23 1.86 -0.77
CA ALA A 42 -19.23 2.44 0.12
C ALA A 42 -18.86 2.28 1.60
N ASP A 43 -18.11 1.23 1.96
CA ASP A 43 -17.61 1.07 3.33
C ASP A 43 -16.50 2.10 3.66
N LEU A 44 -15.74 2.59 2.65
CA LEU A 44 -14.70 3.62 2.85
C LEU A 44 -15.28 4.99 3.21
N ASP A 45 -16.53 5.28 2.85
CA ASP A 45 -17.24 6.51 3.24
C ASP A 45 -17.35 6.64 4.77
N ALA A 46 -17.18 5.54 5.51
CA ALA A 46 -17.13 5.56 6.96
C ALA A 46 -15.81 6.14 7.54
N LEU A 47 -14.74 6.25 6.74
CA LEU A 47 -13.47 6.82 7.19
C LEU A 47 -13.66 8.31 7.54
N ASP A 48 -13.28 8.68 8.76
CA ASP A 48 -13.32 10.05 9.25
C ASP A 48 -12.22 10.94 8.61
N ASP A 49 -11.07 10.34 8.30
CA ASP A 49 -9.92 11.02 7.69
C ASP A 49 -10.12 11.23 6.17
N GLU A 50 -9.50 12.28 5.63
CA GLU A 50 -9.48 12.50 4.19
C GLU A 50 -8.75 11.35 3.49
N TRP A 51 -9.43 10.65 2.58
CA TRP A 51 -8.87 9.55 1.81
C TRP A 51 -9.02 9.78 0.31
N ARG A 52 -8.16 9.13 -0.47
CA ARG A 52 -8.19 9.15 -1.93
C ARG A 52 -7.99 7.76 -2.49
N ILE A 53 -8.75 7.43 -3.53
CA ILE A 53 -8.48 6.22 -4.32
C ILE A 53 -7.31 6.50 -5.26
N VAL A 54 -6.30 5.66 -5.17
CA VAL A 54 -5.16 5.62 -6.06
C VAL A 54 -5.45 4.56 -7.12
N SER A 55 -5.81 5.01 -8.32
CA SER A 55 -5.97 4.14 -9.49
C SER A 55 -4.64 3.83 -10.18
N ASP A 56 -3.66 4.73 -10.05
CA ASP A 56 -2.32 4.54 -10.61
C ASP A 56 -1.42 3.90 -9.55
N LEU A 57 -1.39 2.56 -9.53
CA LEU A 57 -0.58 1.81 -8.57
C LEU A 57 0.92 1.99 -8.84
N ASP A 58 1.30 2.12 -10.12
CA ASP A 58 2.70 2.20 -10.53
C ASP A 58 3.42 3.44 -9.96
N ALA A 59 2.69 4.55 -9.72
CA ALA A 59 3.22 5.70 -8.98
C ALA A 59 3.75 5.36 -7.58
N TYR A 60 3.25 4.28 -6.97
CA TYR A 60 3.61 3.84 -5.61
C TYR A 60 4.34 2.50 -5.58
N ARG A 61 4.61 1.90 -6.74
CA ARG A 61 5.35 0.63 -6.83
C ARG A 61 6.84 0.89 -6.97
N VAL A 62 7.61 0.17 -6.16
CA VAL A 62 9.07 0.20 -6.18
C VAL A 62 9.58 -1.22 -6.36
N VAL A 63 10.50 -1.40 -7.31
CA VAL A 63 11.13 -2.66 -7.65
C VAL A 63 12.53 -2.72 -7.07
N PHE A 64 12.87 -3.85 -6.48
CA PHE A 64 14.20 -4.19 -5.99
C PHE A 64 14.79 -5.31 -6.84
N GLU A 65 16.08 -5.21 -7.15
CA GLU A 65 16.85 -6.31 -7.76
C GLU A 65 17.26 -7.28 -6.63
N GLY A 66 16.42 -8.28 -6.37
CA GLY A 66 16.49 -9.15 -5.19
C GLY A 66 15.57 -8.67 -4.06
N ASP A 67 15.87 -9.12 -2.84
CA ASP A 67 15.04 -8.83 -1.67
C ASP A 67 15.18 -7.36 -1.21
N PRO A 68 14.06 -6.69 -0.88
CA PRO A 68 14.07 -5.35 -0.31
C PRO A 68 14.62 -5.38 1.12
N PRO A 69 15.07 -4.23 1.66
CA PRO A 69 15.37 -4.11 3.08
C PRO A 69 14.13 -4.46 3.93
N ALA A 70 14.35 -5.13 5.06
CA ALA A 70 13.26 -5.56 5.96
C ALA A 70 12.35 -4.41 6.41
N ASP A 71 12.91 -3.21 6.64
CA ASP A 71 12.13 -2.02 6.99
C ASP A 71 11.20 -1.57 5.84
N VAL A 72 11.63 -1.74 4.58
CA VAL A 72 10.81 -1.43 3.40
C VAL A 72 9.73 -2.49 3.21
N GLU A 73 10.09 -3.76 3.37
CA GLU A 73 9.15 -4.88 3.28
C GLU A 73 8.05 -4.78 4.35
N ALA A 74 8.42 -4.52 5.60
CA ALA A 74 7.47 -4.36 6.71
C ALA A 74 6.61 -3.09 6.57
N ALA A 75 7.10 -2.07 5.88
CA ALA A 75 6.34 -0.85 5.59
C ALA A 75 5.41 -0.99 4.37
N ALA A 76 5.66 -1.97 3.49
CA ALA A 76 4.91 -2.16 2.26
C ALA A 76 3.46 -2.58 2.53
N LEU A 77 2.54 -2.04 1.73
CA LEU A 77 1.13 -2.47 1.72
C LEU A 77 0.97 -3.85 1.06
N PHE A 78 1.81 -4.11 0.05
CA PHE A 78 1.81 -5.35 -0.70
C PHE A 78 3.22 -5.66 -1.19
N VAL A 79 3.59 -6.93 -1.21
CA VAL A 79 4.89 -7.40 -1.70
C VAL A 79 4.64 -8.48 -2.75
N GLU A 80 5.08 -8.22 -3.97
CA GLU A 80 5.07 -9.16 -5.09
C GLU A 80 6.48 -9.72 -5.27
N ASP A 81 6.69 -10.96 -4.83
CA ASP A 81 7.93 -11.67 -5.04
C ASP A 81 7.96 -12.34 -6.41
N ALA A 82 9.00 -12.03 -7.20
CA ALA A 82 9.27 -12.64 -8.49
C ALA A 82 10.73 -13.11 -8.56
N PRO A 83 11.06 -14.07 -9.43
CA PRO A 83 12.43 -14.57 -9.52
C PRO A 83 13.41 -13.42 -9.83
N LEU A 84 14.35 -13.19 -8.90
CA LEU A 84 15.39 -12.16 -8.95
C LEU A 84 14.91 -10.71 -8.80
N ARG A 85 13.63 -10.49 -8.48
CA ARG A 85 13.08 -9.14 -8.31
C ARG A 85 11.89 -9.14 -7.36
N THR A 86 11.84 -8.17 -6.46
CA THR A 86 10.71 -8.01 -5.56
C THR A 86 10.09 -6.63 -5.78
N THR A 87 8.78 -6.58 -5.98
CA THR A 87 8.05 -5.32 -6.15
C THR A 87 7.23 -5.04 -4.91
N VAL A 88 7.47 -3.90 -4.28
CA VAL A 88 6.70 -3.45 -3.11
C VAL A 88 5.73 -2.35 -3.54
N LEU A 89 4.52 -2.40 -3.01
CA LEU A 89 3.55 -1.31 -3.09
C LEU A 89 3.65 -0.49 -1.81
N CYS A 90 4.07 0.75 -1.93
CA CYS A 90 4.22 1.64 -0.79
C CYS A 90 2.87 2.29 -0.41
N PRO A 91 2.53 2.39 0.90
CA PRO A 91 1.27 2.99 1.34
C PRO A 91 1.18 4.51 1.09
N ASP A 92 2.32 5.20 1.04
CA ASP A 92 2.39 6.65 0.88
C ASP A 92 3.69 7.09 0.17
N ASP A 93 3.72 8.36 -0.23
CA ASP A 93 4.84 8.94 -0.97
C ASP A 93 6.14 8.96 -0.14
N GLY A 94 6.04 9.07 1.19
CA GLY A 94 7.19 8.98 2.08
C GLY A 94 7.76 7.55 2.16
N ALA A 95 6.90 6.53 2.11
CA ALA A 95 7.34 5.15 1.98
C ALA A 95 7.99 4.88 0.61
N VAL A 96 7.46 5.46 -0.47
CA VAL A 96 8.09 5.42 -1.81
C VAL A 96 9.49 6.02 -1.76
N ASP A 97 9.63 7.23 -1.21
CA ASP A 97 10.91 7.93 -1.13
C ASP A 97 11.95 7.13 -0.34
N ARG A 98 11.56 6.54 0.79
CA ARG A 98 12.43 5.62 1.56
C ARG A 98 12.83 4.38 0.77
N ALA A 99 11.90 3.76 0.05
CA ALA A 99 12.19 2.58 -0.75
C ALA A 99 13.17 2.91 -1.89
N LEU A 100 13.03 4.09 -2.51
CA LEU A 100 13.97 4.57 -3.53
C LEU A 100 15.35 4.89 -2.94
N ASP A 101 15.42 5.56 -1.79
CA ASP A 101 16.68 5.86 -1.09
C ASP A 101 17.40 4.56 -0.68
N ALA A 102 16.64 3.52 -0.34
CA ALA A 102 17.18 2.20 0.00
C ALA A 102 17.67 1.37 -1.21
N GLY A 103 17.66 1.96 -2.42
CA GLY A 103 18.17 1.33 -3.64
C GLY A 103 17.09 0.69 -4.53
N GLY A 104 15.81 0.89 -4.20
CA GLY A 104 14.70 0.53 -5.07
C GLY A 104 14.65 1.44 -6.30
N ARG A 105 13.97 0.98 -7.35
CA ARG A 105 13.67 1.77 -8.55
C ARG A 105 12.17 1.85 -8.73
N ARG A 106 11.66 2.97 -9.24
CA ARG A 106 10.24 3.02 -9.62
C ARG A 106 9.97 2.00 -10.71
N VAL A 107 8.75 1.47 -10.72
CA VAL A 107 8.25 0.83 -11.94
C VAL A 107 8.16 1.94 -12.98
N ASP A 108 9.21 2.11 -13.79
CA ASP A 108 9.13 3.00 -14.94
C ASP A 108 7.98 2.51 -15.83
N ALA A 109 7.03 3.41 -16.08
CA ALA A 109 6.00 3.22 -17.09
C ALA A 109 6.61 3.45 -18.48
N ASP A 110 7.55 2.58 -18.89
CA ASP A 110 8.17 2.57 -20.22
C ASP A 110 8.17 1.10 -20.69
N GLU A 111 7.58 0.66 -21.81
CA GLU A 111 6.93 1.28 -22.98
C GLU A 111 5.81 0.35 -23.50
#